data_AF-A0A2E9TZS9-F1
#
_entry.id   AF-A0A2E9TZS9-F1
#
_cell.length_a   1.000
_cell.length_b   1.000
_cell.length_c   1.000
_cell.angle_alpha   90.00
_cell.angle_beta   90.00
_cell.angle_gamma   90.00
#
_symmetry.space_group_name_H-M   'P 1'
#
loop_
_entity.id
_entity.type
_entity.pdbx_description
1 polymer ?
#
loop_
_entity_poly.entity_id
_entity_poly.type
_entity_poly.pdbx_seq_one_letter_code
_entity_poly.pdbx_strand_id
1 'polypeptide(L)' 'METSEVGIELIKEFEGKRQVAYQDSAGVWTIGYGHTKGVYEGQLCIEKTCDRYLA' A
#
# COMPACT_ATOMS: atom_id res chain seq x y z
N MET A 1 -8.54 10.04 -15.04
CA MET A 1 -7.23 9.53 -15.47
C MET A 1 -7.11 8.18 -14.80
N GLU A 2 -7.12 7.10 -15.58
CA GLU A 2 -7.06 5.73 -15.04
C GLU A 2 -5.68 5.17 -15.35
N THR A 3 -4.98 4.69 -14.33
CA THR A 3 -3.69 4.02 -14.50
C THR A 3 -3.95 2.67 -15.14
N SER A 4 -3.25 2.33 -16.21
CA SER A 4 -3.39 1.02 -16.85
C SER A 4 -2.92 -0.10 -15.90
N GLU A 5 -3.42 -1.32 -16.11
CA GLU A 5 -3.01 -2.49 -15.32
C GLU A 5 -1.48 -2.69 -15.32
N VAL A 6 -0.84 -2.45 -16.46
CA VAL A 6 0.63 -2.48 -16.60
C VAL A 6 1.30 -1.42 -15.72
N GLY A 7 0.72 -0.21 -15.66
CA GLY A 7 1.22 0.84 -14.78
C GLY A 7 1.07 0.50 -13.30
N ILE A 8 -0.04 -0.17 -12.94
CA ILE A 8 -0.27 -0.66 -11.59
C ILE A 8 0.78 -1.72 -11.23
N GLU A 9 1.02 -2.72 -12.09
CA GLU A 9 2.05 -3.74 -11.84
C GLU A 9 3.44 -3.13 -11.67
N LEU A 10 3.79 -2.16 -12.53
CA LEU A 10 5.06 -1.46 -12.44
C LEU A 10 5.21 -0.75 -11.07
N ILE A 11 4.17 -0.07 -10.61
CA ILE A 11 4.19 0.60 -9.29
C ILE A 11 4.33 -0.44 -8.17
N LYS A 12 3.62 -1.57 -8.25
CA LYS A 12 3.73 -2.65 -7.24
C LYS A 12 5.14 -3.19 -7.14
N GLU A 13 5.84 -3.35 -8.26
CA GLU A 13 7.23 -3.80 -8.28
C GLU A 13 8.20 -2.76 -7.68
N PHE A 14 8.00 -1.47 -8.00
CA PHE A 14 8.88 -0.39 -7.50
C PHE A 14 8.67 -0.07 -6.01
N GLU A 15 7.43 0.01 -5.55
CA GLU A 15 7.08 0.37 -4.17
C GLU A 15 7.29 -0.80 -3.20
N GLY A 16 7.03 -2.03 -3.68
CA GLY A 16 7.05 -3.23 -2.85
C GLY A 16 5.85 -3.33 -1.89
N LYS A 17 5.35 -4.54 -1.72
CA LYS A 17 4.16 -4.80 -0.87
C LYS A 17 4.54 -4.94 0.60
N ARG A 18 3.96 -4.09 1.46
CA ARG A 18 4.03 -4.24 2.93
C ARG A 18 2.70 -4.72 3.50
N GLN A 19 2.61 -5.99 3.85
CA GLN A 19 1.36 -6.59 4.38
C GLN A 19 1.04 -6.18 5.82
N VAL A 20 2.05 -5.76 6.57
CA VAL A 20 1.91 -5.31 7.96
C VAL A 20 2.07 -3.79 7.97
N ALA A 21 1.17 -3.11 8.68
CA ALA A 21 1.29 -1.68 8.90
C ALA A 21 2.61 -1.35 9.61
N TYR A 22 3.29 -0.32 9.13
CA TYR A 22 4.54 0.18 9.69
C TYR A 22 4.48 1.70 9.81
N GLN A 23 5.28 2.27 10.71
CA GLN A 23 5.46 3.71 10.76
C GLN A 23 6.57 4.13 9.80
N ASP A 24 6.29 5.12 8.96
CA ASP A 24 7.32 5.74 8.15
C ASP A 24 8.27 6.61 8.99
N SER A 25 9.25 7.25 8.35
CA SER A 25 10.18 8.15 9.02
C SER A 25 9.52 9.39 9.65
N ALA A 26 8.28 9.71 9.29
CA ALA A 26 7.48 10.79 9.86
C ALA A 26 6.54 10.30 10.99
N GLY A 27 6.56 9.00 11.32
CA GLY A 27 5.68 8.40 12.34
C GLY A 27 4.26 8.09 11.84
N VAL A 28 4.01 8.19 10.55
CA VAL A 28 2.70 7.95 9.93
C VAL A 28 2.53 6.46 9.63
N TRP A 29 1.40 5.90 10.07
CA TRP A 29 1.05 4.52 9.78
C TRP A 29 0.80 4.33 8.28
N THR A 30 1.54 3.40 7.70
CA THR A 30 1.56 3.10 6.27
C THR A 30 1.42 1.59 6.04
N ILE A 31 0.66 1.18 5.03
CA ILE A 31 0.43 -0.23 4.69
C ILE A 31 0.27 -0.42 3.17
N GLY A 32 0.48 -1.63 2.66
CA GLY A 32 0.34 -1.95 1.24
C GLY A 32 1.43 -1.29 0.40
N TYR A 33 1.01 -0.50 -0.59
CA TYR A 33 1.87 0.28 -1.51
C TYR A 33 1.81 1.78 -1.15
N GLY A 34 2.14 2.13 0.10
CA GLY A 34 2.15 3.53 0.55
C GLY A 34 0.79 4.09 1.03
N HIS A 35 -0.17 3.24 1.35
CA HIS A 35 -1.47 3.70 1.86
C HIS A 35 -1.36 4.16 3.31
N THR A 36 -1.79 5.38 3.61
CA THR A 36 -1.70 5.98 4.97
C THR A 36 -3.06 6.30 5.60
N LYS A 37 -4.13 6.30 4.81
CA LYS A 37 -5.44 6.79 5.27
C LYS A 37 -6.14 5.74 6.14
N GLY A 38 -6.33 6.07 7.42
CA GLY A 38 -7.04 5.20 8.35
C GLY A 38 -6.27 3.93 8.72
N VAL A 39 -4.93 3.98 8.56
CA VAL A 39 -4.06 2.88 8.96
C VAL A 39 -3.74 2.99 10.45
N TYR A 40 -3.71 1.86 11.13
CA TYR A 40 -3.40 1.77 12.55
C TYR A 40 -2.39 0.65 12.84
N GLU A 41 -1.81 0.70 14.05
CA GLU A 41 -0.82 -0.27 14.51
C GLU A 41 -1.33 -1.71 14.41
N GLY A 42 -0.48 -2.61 13.90
CA GLY A 42 -0.80 -4.03 13.79
C GLY A 42 -1.84 -4.37 12.73
N GLN A 43 -2.31 -3.40 11.94
CA GLN A 43 -3.19 -3.68 10.82
C GLN A 43 -2.49 -4.56 9.78
N LEU A 44 -3.24 -5.54 9.27
CA LEU A 44 -2.79 -6.45 8.23
C LEU A 44 -3.61 -6.19 6.96
N CYS A 45 -2.94 -6.11 5.81
CA CYS A 45 -3.59 -6.16 4.51
C CYS A 45 -3.27 -7.50 3.82
N ILE A 46 -4.32 -8.19 3.40
CA ILE A 46 -4.20 -9.28 2.44
C ILE A 46 -4.01 -8.68 1.05
N GLU A 47 -3.41 -9.43 0.14
CA GLU A 47 -3.05 -8.97 -1.21
C GLU A 47 -4.18 -8.23 -1.94
N LYS A 48 -5.39 -8.81 -1.95
CA LYS A 48 -6.56 -8.16 -2.55
C LYS A 48 -6.91 -6.81 -1.92
N THR A 49 -6.69 -6.66 -0.62
CA THR A 49 -6.94 -5.40 0.10
C THR A 49 -5.84 -4.39 -0.18
N CYS A 50 -4.57 -4.83 -0.19
CA CYS A 50 -3.45 -3.95 -0.54
C CYS A 50 -3.59 -3.43 -1.98
N ASP A 51 -4.02 -4.29 -2.91
CA ASP A 51 -4.25 -3.93 -4.31
C ASP A 51 -5.41 -2.94 -4.46
N ARG A 52 -6.48 -3.06 -3.66
CA ARG A 52 -7.57 -2.08 -3.63
C ARG A 52 -7.16 -0.72 -3.10
N TYR A 53 -6.06 -0.61 -2.36
CA TYR A 53 -5.55 0.68 -1.89
C TYR A 53 -4.75 1.44 -2.95
N LEU A 54 -4.28 0.74 -3.99
CA LEU A 54 -3.52 1.31 -5.10
C LEU A 54 -4.42 1.69 -6.29
N ALA A 55 -5.62 1.10 -6.37
CA ALA A 55 -6.61 1.29 -7.44
C ALA A 55 -7.45 2.56 -7.27
#